data_AF-A0A377LVS8-F1
#
_entry.id   AF-A0A377LVS8-F1
#
_cell.length_a   1.000
_cell.length_b   1.000
_cell.length_c   1.000
_cell.angle_alpha   90.00
_cell.angle_beta   90.00
_cell.angle_gamma   90.00
#
_symmetry.space_group_name_H-M   'P 1'
#
loop_
_entity.id
_entity.type
_entity.pdbx_description
1 polymer ?
#
loop_
_entity_poly.entity_id
_entity_poly.type
_entity_poly.pdbx_seq_one_letter_code
_entity_poly.pdbx_strand_id
1 'polypeptide(L)' 'MGLFDKLKSLVSDDKKDSGTIEIVAPLSGEIVNIEDVPDVVFAGENRW' A
#
# COMPACT_ATOMS: atom_id res chain seq x y z
N MET A 1 -10.25 36.59 -12.03
CA MET A 1 -9.97 35.52 -11.06
C MET A 1 -11.20 35.33 -10.21
N GLY A 2 -12.16 34.60 -10.74
CA GLY A 2 -13.54 34.54 -10.26
C GLY A 2 -13.76 33.38 -9.30
N LEU A 3 -14.92 33.33 -8.66
CA LEU A 3 -15.34 32.22 -7.79
C LEU A 3 -15.23 30.84 -8.49
N PHE A 4 -15.32 30.83 -9.84
CA PHE A 4 -15.11 29.66 -10.67
C PHE A 4 -13.70 29.06 -10.57
N ASP A 5 -12.66 29.89 -10.34
CA ASP A 5 -11.28 29.42 -10.15
C ASP A 5 -11.11 28.69 -8.80
N LYS A 6 -11.89 29.09 -7.77
CA LYS A 6 -11.90 28.39 -6.47
C LYS A 6 -12.59 27.03 -6.56
N LEU A 7 -13.67 26.92 -7.31
CA LEU A 7 -14.33 25.64 -7.58
C LEU A 7 -13.41 24.67 -8.33
N LYS A 8 -12.64 25.17 -9.30
CA LYS A 8 -11.64 24.37 -10.03
C LYS A 8 -10.49 23.90 -9.13
N SER A 9 -10.06 24.74 -8.18
CA SER A 9 -9.05 24.38 -7.17
C SER A 9 -9.54 23.32 -6.18
N LEU A 10 -10.84 23.22 -5.89
CA LEU A 10 -11.39 22.18 -5.01
C LEU A 10 -11.57 20.83 -5.72
N VAL A 11 -11.64 20.81 -7.05
CA VAL A 11 -11.81 19.58 -7.85
C VAL A 11 -10.49 18.96 -8.30
N SER A 12 -9.39 19.71 -8.23
CA SER A 12 -8.06 19.31 -8.71
C SER A 12 -7.09 18.91 -7.60
N ASP A 13 -7.57 18.21 -6.56
CA ASP A 13 -6.68 17.44 -5.68
C ASP A 13 -6.35 16.09 -6.33
N ASP A 14 -5.67 16.18 -7.47
CA ASP A 14 -5.17 15.08 -8.28
C ASP A 14 -3.80 14.66 -7.72
N LYS A 15 -3.81 13.91 -6.62
CA LYS A 15 -2.89 12.80 -6.32
C LYS A 15 -3.58 11.82 -5.38
N LYS A 16 -4.70 11.24 -5.82
CA LYS A 16 -4.99 9.88 -5.37
C LYS A 16 -3.90 9.02 -5.98
N ASP A 17 -3.08 8.39 -5.16
CA ASP A 17 -2.16 7.34 -5.58
C ASP A 17 -2.97 6.25 -6.30
N SER A 18 -3.19 6.43 -7.61
CA SER A 18 -4.16 5.66 -8.40
C SER A 18 -3.66 4.26 -8.75
N GLY A 19 -2.68 3.76 -7.98
CA GLY A 19 -2.09 2.44 -8.09
C GLY A 19 -1.86 1.76 -6.73
N THR A 20 -2.23 2.39 -5.62
CA THR A 20 -2.09 1.76 -4.30
C THR A 20 -3.27 0.83 -4.05
N ILE A 21 -2.99 -0.44 -3.85
CA ILE A 21 -3.98 -1.43 -3.41
C ILE A 21 -3.87 -1.52 -1.89
N GLU A 22 -4.93 -1.17 -1.19
CA GLU A 22 -5.02 -1.37 0.25
C GLU A 22 -5.24 -2.87 0.53
N ILE A 23 -4.32 -3.48 1.29
CA ILE A 23 -4.46 -4.85 1.77
C ILE A 23 -4.86 -4.81 3.23
N VAL A 24 -6.02 -5.38 3.55
CA VAL A 24 -6.50 -5.49 4.93
C VAL A 24 -5.86 -6.73 5.58
N ALA A 25 -5.35 -6.57 6.79
CA ALA A 25 -4.77 -7.67 7.54
C ALA A 25 -5.83 -8.77 7.77
N PRO A 26 -5.55 -10.04 7.40
CA PRO A 26 -6.52 -11.12 7.52
C PRO A 26 -6.71 -11.58 8.98
N LEU A 27 -5.69 -11.34 9.80
CA LEU A 27 -5.63 -11.72 11.21
C LEU A 27 -5.00 -10.57 12.00
N SER A 28 -5.40 -10.44 13.26
CA SER A 28 -4.74 -9.53 14.21
C SER A 28 -3.47 -10.19 14.75
N GLY A 29 -2.40 -9.41 14.94
CA GLY A 29 -1.13 -9.94 15.44
C GLY A 29 0.04 -8.97 15.20
N GLU A 30 1.25 -9.51 15.30
CA GLU A 30 2.49 -8.81 15.00
C GLU A 30 2.87 -9.01 13.53
N ILE A 31 3.45 -7.98 12.91
CA ILE A 31 4.01 -8.08 11.56
C ILE A 31 5.37 -8.76 11.68
N VAL A 32 5.55 -9.85 10.94
CA VAL A 32 6.80 -10.62 10.91
C VAL A 32 7.34 -10.61 9.49
N ASN A 33 8.65 -10.43 9.33
CA ASN A 33 9.27 -10.49 8.00
C ASN A 33 9.19 -11.93 7.45
N ILE A 34 9.14 -12.07 6.13
CA ILE A 34 8.97 -13.39 5.53
C ILE A 34 10.21 -14.27 5.72
N GLU A 35 11.39 -13.67 5.83
CA GLU A 35 12.67 -14.35 6.12
C GLU A 35 12.75 -14.93 7.54
N ASP A 36 11.96 -14.41 8.49
CA ASP A 36 11.93 -14.92 9.87
C ASP A 36 11.00 -16.13 10.03
N VAL A 37 10.25 -16.48 8.97
CA VAL A 37 9.40 -17.68 8.96
C VAL A 37 10.31 -18.92 8.91
N PRO A 38 10.21 -19.86 9.87
CA PRO A 38 11.10 -21.01 9.99
C PRO A 38 10.75 -22.13 8.99
N ASP A 39 10.56 -21.76 7.73
CA ASP A 39 10.28 -22.64 6.61
C ASP A 39 10.94 -22.08 5.34
N VAL A 40 11.75 -22.91 4.70
CA VAL A 40 12.58 -22.56 3.54
C VAL A 40 11.76 -22.08 2.34
N VAL A 41 10.51 -22.52 2.19
CA VAL A 41 9.65 -22.07 1.08
C VAL A 41 9.28 -20.59 1.22
N PHE A 42 9.26 -20.09 2.46
CA PHE A 42 8.97 -18.69 2.77
C PHE A 42 10.25 -17.88 2.93
N ALA A 43 11.26 -18.42 3.63
CA ALA A 43 12.52 -17.71 3.89
C ALA A 43 13.46 -17.62 2.67
N GLY A 44 13.21 -18.36 1.60
CA GLY A 44 13.93 -18.21 0.33
C GLY A 44 15.34 -18.78 0.31
N GLU A 45 15.70 -19.70 1.22
CA GLU A 45 16.97 -20.43 1.14
C GLU A 45 16.90 -21.50 0.03
N ASN A 46 16.96 -21.04 -1.22
CA ASN A 46 17.05 -21.86 -2.41
C ASN A 46 18.39 -22.59 -2.43
N ARG A 47 18.43 -23.80 -1.89
CA ARG A 47 19.52 -24.78 -2.09
C ARG A 47 19.18 -25.83 -3.17
N TRP A 48 18.61 -25.37 -4.28
CA TRP A 48 18.33 -26.17 -5.48
C TRP A 48 18.83 -25.44 -6.71
#